data_AF-A0A0R1PIV9-F1
#
_entry.id   AF-A0A0R1PIV9-F1
#
_cell.length_a   1.000
_cell.length_b   1.000
_cell.length_c   1.000
_cell.angle_alpha   90.00
_cell.angle_beta   90.00
_cell.angle_gamma   90.00
#
_symmetry.space_group_name_H-M   'P 1'
#
loop_
_entity.id
_entity.type
_entity.pdbx_description
1 polymer ?
#
loop_
_entity_poly.entity_id
_entity_poly.type
_entity_poly.pdbx_seq_one_letter_code
_entity_poly.pdbx_strand_id
1 'polypeptide(L)'
;MLKNYLQFIFQDFLYLTLLFSIIVFGLTADHLLSIDYHEKYSLLLIGMFFLSLFSTMNLYHNDKVYNHYLRQKVNSYWSEVISQFLAVLILNIISGILIFIFSLILCKNIFLDVVGIVSLISVGFLGSSIATLFKTQWQKHSSLGQIGTLVFVYLALSGSVVNIFKNIEMIFPPLSRMIVSLHSNSSIVKLLPLAGQTFLYALILFVISWFIYKKNKKS
;
A
#
# COMPACT_ATOMS: atom_id res chain seq x y z
N MET A 1 0.10 -9.17 -20.34
CA MET A 1 -0.06 -9.59 -18.92
C MET A 1 -0.54 -8.46 -18.03
N LEU A 2 0.10 -7.29 -18.06
CA LEU A 2 -0.34 -6.10 -17.31
C LEU A 2 -1.84 -5.78 -17.45
N LYS A 3 -2.38 -5.77 -18.69
CA LYS A 3 -3.81 -5.54 -18.95
C LYS A 3 -4.73 -6.46 -18.13
N ASN A 4 -4.35 -7.72 -17.97
CA ASN A 4 -5.18 -8.70 -17.26
C ASN A 4 -5.10 -8.48 -15.75
N TYR A 5 -3.92 -8.12 -15.22
CA TYR A 5 -3.79 -7.75 -13.81
C TYR A 5 -4.60 -6.49 -13.47
N LEU A 6 -4.57 -5.48 -14.34
CA LEU A 6 -5.44 -4.30 -14.22
C LEU A 6 -6.92 -4.71 -14.24
N GLN A 7 -7.34 -5.57 -15.17
CA GLN A 7 -8.72 -6.08 -15.19
C GLN A 7 -9.10 -6.80 -13.88
N PHE A 8 -8.23 -7.63 -13.32
CA PHE A 8 -8.49 -8.34 -12.06
C PHE A 8 -8.67 -7.42 -10.86
N ILE A 9 -8.05 -6.23 -10.87
CA ILE A 9 -8.27 -5.21 -9.83
C ILE A 9 -9.69 -4.65 -9.90
N PHE A 10 -10.18 -4.39 -11.11
CA PHE A 10 -11.47 -3.75 -11.34
C PHE A 10 -12.66 -4.73 -11.33
N GLN A 11 -12.41 -6.03 -11.38
CA GLN A 11 -13.41 -7.06 -11.63
C GLN A 11 -14.56 -7.08 -10.61
N ASP A 12 -14.27 -6.91 -9.32
CA ASP A 12 -15.29 -7.00 -8.26
C ASP A 12 -15.69 -5.64 -7.68
N PHE A 13 -15.28 -4.54 -8.34
CA PHE A 13 -15.46 -3.16 -7.90
C PHE A 13 -14.88 -2.80 -6.53
N LEU A 14 -14.32 -3.74 -5.76
CA LEU A 14 -13.77 -3.52 -4.41
C LEU A 14 -12.78 -2.35 -4.36
N TYR A 15 -11.83 -2.30 -5.29
CA TYR A 15 -10.88 -1.18 -5.40
C TYR A 15 -11.61 0.16 -5.60
N LEU A 16 -12.56 0.20 -6.54
CA LEU A 16 -13.32 1.40 -6.87
C LEU A 16 -14.19 1.86 -5.69
N THR A 17 -14.86 0.93 -5.01
CA THR A 17 -15.70 1.21 -3.83
C THR A 17 -14.88 1.74 -2.68
N LEU A 18 -13.73 1.13 -2.36
CA LEU A 18 -12.84 1.61 -1.30
C LEU A 18 -12.24 2.98 -1.66
N LEU A 19 -11.77 3.16 -2.90
CA LEU A 19 -11.23 4.44 -3.36
C LEU A 19 -12.28 5.54 -3.27
N PHE A 20 -13.50 5.27 -3.75
CA PHE A 20 -14.61 6.22 -3.67
C PHE A 20 -14.98 6.54 -2.22
N SER A 21 -15.03 5.53 -1.34
CA SER A 21 -15.29 5.74 0.09
C SER A 21 -14.26 6.66 0.73
N ILE A 22 -12.97 6.50 0.40
CA ILE A 22 -11.89 7.35 0.92
C ILE A 22 -11.98 8.76 0.33
N ILE A 23 -12.34 8.89 -0.94
CA ILE A 23 -12.56 10.20 -1.58
C ILE A 23 -13.72 10.96 -0.92
N VAL A 24 -14.86 10.29 -0.71
CA VAL A 24 -16.01 10.88 -0.02
C VAL A 24 -15.63 11.28 1.41
N PHE A 25 -14.89 10.42 2.11
CA PHE A 25 -14.35 10.76 3.43
C PHE A 25 -13.45 12.00 3.36
N GLY A 26 -12.50 12.06 2.42
CA GLY A 26 -11.61 13.20 2.24
C GLY A 26 -12.32 14.53 1.98
N LEU A 27 -13.46 14.50 1.28
CA LEU A 27 -14.30 15.67 0.99
C LEU A 27 -15.16 16.11 2.18
N THR A 28 -15.58 15.18 3.03
CA THR A 28 -16.62 15.42 4.05
C THR A 28 -16.11 15.43 5.48
N ALA A 29 -14.90 14.91 5.74
CA ALA A 29 -14.39 14.70 7.09
C ALA A 29 -14.26 16.01 7.90
N ASP A 30 -13.85 17.12 7.28
CA ASP A 30 -13.72 18.41 7.97
C ASP A 30 -15.08 18.85 8.56
N HIS A 31 -16.16 18.69 7.79
CA HIS A 31 -17.51 19.07 8.21
C HIS A 31 -18.15 18.06 9.16
N LEU A 32 -17.91 16.76 8.97
CA LEU A 32 -18.54 15.70 9.76
C LEU A 32 -17.88 15.49 11.13
N LEU A 33 -16.56 15.58 11.19
CA LEU A 33 -15.77 15.21 12.37
C LEU A 33 -15.12 16.41 13.05
N SER A 34 -15.16 17.61 12.44
CA SER A 34 -14.51 18.82 12.98
C SER A 34 -13.02 18.60 13.29
N ILE A 35 -12.35 17.80 12.46
CA ILE A 35 -10.93 17.43 12.62
C ILE A 35 -10.02 18.45 11.96
N ASP A 36 -8.80 18.60 12.49
CA ASP A 36 -7.78 19.45 11.87
C ASP A 36 -7.19 18.80 10.62
N TYR A 37 -6.55 19.61 9.79
CA TYR A 37 -5.87 19.21 8.58
C TYR A 37 -4.85 18.07 8.80
N HIS A 38 -4.07 18.12 9.88
CA HIS A 38 -3.09 17.08 10.22
C HIS A 38 -3.75 15.73 10.55
N GLU A 39 -4.89 15.75 11.23
CA GLU A 39 -5.66 14.57 11.59
C GLU A 39 -6.33 13.95 10.35
N LYS A 40 -6.97 14.78 9.52
CA LYS A 40 -7.55 14.34 8.24
C LYS A 40 -6.48 13.66 7.39
N TYR A 41 -5.33 14.28 7.21
CA TYR A 41 -4.27 13.71 6.40
C TYR A 41 -3.69 12.41 6.98
N SER A 42 -3.58 12.31 8.30
CA SER A 42 -3.18 11.06 8.98
C SER A 42 -4.18 9.93 8.75
N LEU A 43 -5.48 10.22 8.78
CA LEU A 43 -6.53 9.25 8.45
C LEU A 43 -6.49 8.84 6.98
N LEU A 44 -6.17 9.75 6.07
CA LEU A 44 -5.98 9.45 4.65
C LEU A 44 -4.76 8.55 4.41
N LEU A 45 -3.65 8.73 5.14
CA LEU A 45 -2.50 7.81 5.10
C LEU A 45 -2.93 6.40 5.52
N ILE A 46 -3.68 6.27 6.63
CA ILE A 46 -4.21 4.97 7.09
C ILE A 46 -5.16 4.37 6.04
N GLY A 47 -6.07 5.18 5.49
CA GLY A 47 -7.02 4.76 4.47
C GLY A 47 -6.30 4.25 3.21
N MET A 48 -5.28 4.97 2.74
CA MET A 48 -4.47 4.59 1.59
C MET A 48 -3.71 3.28 1.82
N PHE A 49 -3.17 3.08 3.03
CA PHE A 49 -2.54 1.82 3.42
C PHE A 49 -3.50 0.63 3.27
N PHE A 50 -4.70 0.73 3.84
CA PHE A 50 -5.69 -0.35 3.79
C PHE A 50 -6.31 -0.53 2.40
N LEU A 51 -6.59 0.55 1.68
CA LEU A 51 -7.05 0.50 0.28
C LEU A 51 -6.10 -0.36 -0.54
N SER A 52 -4.81 -0.05 -0.45
CA SER A 52 -3.76 -0.73 -1.18
C SER A 52 -3.60 -2.20 -0.75
N LEU A 53 -3.58 -2.45 0.57
CA LEU A 53 -3.49 -3.80 1.14
C LEU A 53 -4.63 -4.68 0.61
N PHE A 54 -5.87 -4.26 0.80
CA PHE A 54 -7.05 -5.05 0.40
C PHE A 54 -7.18 -5.18 -1.12
N SER A 55 -6.90 -4.13 -1.88
CA SER A 55 -6.96 -4.19 -3.34
C SER A 55 -5.90 -5.15 -3.91
N THR A 56 -4.71 -5.17 -3.32
CA THR A 56 -3.63 -6.09 -3.71
C THR A 56 -3.94 -7.52 -3.30
N MET A 57 -4.53 -7.72 -2.12
CA MET A 57 -5.04 -9.04 -1.72
C MET A 57 -6.12 -9.55 -2.67
N ASN A 58 -7.07 -8.69 -3.07
CA ASN A 58 -8.12 -9.05 -4.01
C ASN A 58 -7.53 -9.40 -5.39
N LEU A 59 -6.53 -8.63 -5.86
CA LEU A 59 -5.80 -8.98 -7.08
C LEU A 59 -5.20 -10.39 -7.00
N TYR A 60 -4.61 -10.79 -5.87
CA TYR A 60 -4.05 -12.13 -5.72
C TYR A 60 -5.09 -13.23 -5.55
N HIS A 61 -6.22 -12.92 -4.92
CA HIS A 61 -7.38 -13.80 -4.90
C HIS A 61 -7.87 -14.08 -6.33
N ASN A 62 -8.08 -13.02 -7.13
CA ASN A 62 -8.54 -13.13 -8.50
C ASN A 62 -7.52 -13.79 -9.43
N ASP A 63 -6.22 -13.51 -9.26
CA ASP A 63 -5.13 -14.21 -9.94
C ASP A 63 -5.17 -15.72 -9.67
N LYS A 64 -5.51 -16.14 -8.46
CA LYS A 64 -5.66 -17.57 -8.12
C LYS A 64 -6.88 -18.19 -8.81
N VAL A 65 -8.03 -17.52 -8.76
CA VAL A 65 -9.30 -18.06 -9.24
C VAL A 65 -9.35 -18.12 -10.77
N TYR A 66 -8.92 -17.05 -11.46
CA TYR A 66 -9.19 -16.88 -12.89
C TYR A 66 -7.98 -17.14 -13.80
N ASN A 67 -6.75 -17.12 -13.28
CA ASN A 67 -5.55 -17.04 -14.12
C ASN A 67 -4.93 -18.41 -14.49
N HIS A 68 -5.66 -19.52 -14.32
CA HIS A 68 -5.15 -20.87 -14.57
C HIS A 68 -4.67 -21.07 -16.03
N TYR A 69 -5.40 -20.53 -17.00
CA TYR A 69 -5.10 -20.69 -18.44
C TYR A 69 -3.97 -19.80 -18.96
N LEU A 70 -3.81 -18.59 -18.39
CA LEU A 70 -2.75 -17.65 -18.80
C LEU A 70 -1.37 -18.04 -18.26
N ARG A 71 -1.31 -18.65 -17.07
CA ARG A 71 -0.09 -19.26 -16.53
C ARG A 71 0.45 -20.38 -17.42
N GLN A 72 -0.43 -21.10 -18.12
CA GLN A 72 -0.04 -22.14 -19.07
C GLN A 72 0.45 -21.56 -20.41
N LYS A 73 -0.10 -20.42 -20.85
CA LYS A 73 0.22 -19.82 -22.16
C LYS A 73 1.52 -19.01 -22.20
N VAL A 74 1.92 -18.41 -21.08
CA VAL A 74 3.14 -17.59 -20.99
C VAL A 74 4.02 -18.15 -19.88
N ASN A 75 4.97 -19.00 -20.25
CA ASN A 75 5.84 -19.73 -19.34
C ASN A 75 7.00 -18.86 -18.78
N SER A 76 6.72 -17.62 -18.34
CA SER A 76 7.72 -16.72 -17.77
C SER A 76 7.29 -16.18 -16.41
N TYR A 77 7.92 -16.70 -15.36
CA TYR A 77 7.73 -16.22 -13.98
C TYR A 77 8.06 -14.73 -13.84
N TRP A 78 9.15 -14.27 -14.42
CA TRP A 78 9.60 -12.89 -14.32
C TRP A 78 8.64 -11.91 -14.98
N SER A 79 8.04 -12.28 -16.11
CA SER A 79 7.04 -11.44 -16.78
C SER A 79 5.76 -11.29 -15.94
N GLU A 80 5.34 -12.36 -15.26
CA GLU A 80 4.19 -12.35 -14.34
C GLU A 80 4.45 -11.40 -13.15
N VAL A 81 5.61 -11.56 -12.53
CA VAL A 81 6.04 -10.77 -11.37
C VAL A 81 6.18 -9.28 -11.70
N ILE A 82 6.84 -8.94 -12.80
CA ILE A 82 6.99 -7.55 -13.26
C ILE A 82 5.62 -6.94 -13.59
N SER A 83 4.71 -7.72 -14.19
CA SER A 83 3.36 -7.24 -14.48
C SER A 83 2.55 -6.95 -13.20
N GLN A 84 2.68 -7.79 -12.17
CA GLN A 84 2.06 -7.57 -10.87
C GLN A 84 2.62 -6.30 -10.20
N PHE A 85 3.95 -6.13 -10.23
CA PHE A 85 4.61 -4.93 -9.73
C PHE A 85 4.10 -3.66 -10.40
N LEU A 86 4.08 -3.64 -11.74
CA LEU A 86 3.62 -2.46 -12.49
C LEU A 86 2.15 -2.14 -12.20
N ALA A 87 1.29 -3.16 -12.14
CA ALA A 87 -0.13 -2.97 -11.85
C ALA A 87 -0.30 -2.31 -10.47
N VAL A 88 0.36 -2.86 -9.45
CA VAL A 88 0.36 -2.34 -8.08
C VAL A 88 0.90 -0.91 -8.03
N LEU A 89 2.01 -0.63 -8.71
CA LEU A 89 2.63 0.70 -8.73
C LEU A 89 1.72 1.73 -9.39
N ILE A 90 1.12 1.41 -10.53
CA ILE A 90 0.18 2.28 -11.25
C ILE A 90 -1.04 2.60 -10.36
N LEU A 91 -1.62 1.59 -9.70
CA LEU A 91 -2.76 1.80 -8.81
C LEU A 91 -2.43 2.73 -7.65
N ASN A 92 -1.30 2.52 -7.00
CA ASN A 92 -0.90 3.34 -5.86
C ASN A 92 -0.65 4.80 -6.28
N ILE A 93 -0.06 5.02 -7.47
CA ILE A 93 0.10 6.37 -8.04
C ILE A 93 -1.26 7.02 -8.29
N ILE A 94 -2.16 6.33 -8.99
CA ILE A 94 -3.49 6.87 -9.32
C ILE A 94 -4.29 7.15 -8.04
N SER A 95 -4.32 6.21 -7.11
CA SER A 95 -5.04 6.36 -5.83
C SER A 95 -4.47 7.50 -5.00
N GLY A 96 -3.15 7.59 -4.85
CA GLY A 96 -2.50 8.65 -4.09
C GLY A 96 -2.80 10.04 -4.65
N ILE A 97 -2.75 10.20 -5.98
CA ILE A 97 -3.10 11.46 -6.66
C ILE A 97 -4.57 11.81 -6.45
N LEU A 98 -5.49 10.88 -6.70
CA LEU A 98 -6.92 11.13 -6.58
C LEU A 98 -7.33 11.47 -5.15
N ILE A 99 -6.89 10.67 -4.17
CA ILE A 99 -7.18 10.91 -2.75
C ILE A 99 -6.65 12.28 -2.33
N PHE A 100 -5.43 12.65 -2.74
CA PHE A 100 -4.87 13.96 -2.40
C PHE A 100 -5.67 15.11 -3.02
N ILE A 101 -5.96 15.07 -4.32
CA ILE A 101 -6.72 16.12 -5.00
C ILE A 101 -8.10 16.31 -4.36
N PHE A 102 -8.83 15.20 -4.12
CA PHE A 102 -10.17 15.26 -3.57
C PHE A 102 -10.23 15.52 -2.07
N SER A 103 -9.11 15.42 -1.35
CA SER A 103 -9.07 15.81 0.07
C SER A 103 -9.12 17.33 0.29
N LEU A 104 -8.98 18.13 -0.78
CA LEU A 104 -8.97 19.60 -0.76
C LEU A 104 -7.93 20.21 0.21
N ILE A 105 -6.89 19.44 0.48
CA ILE A 105 -5.74 19.75 1.33
C ILE A 105 -4.74 20.72 0.65
N LEU A 106 -4.98 21.05 -0.61
CA LEU A 106 -4.10 21.81 -1.49
C LEU A 106 -3.47 23.04 -0.81
N CYS A 107 -2.15 23.05 -0.75
CA CYS A 107 -1.38 24.18 -0.26
C CYS A 107 -1.03 25.13 -1.41
N LYS A 108 -0.84 26.43 -1.14
CA LYS A 108 -0.33 27.38 -2.15
C LYS A 108 1.05 27.00 -2.70
N ASN A 109 1.77 26.10 -2.04
CA ASN A 109 3.09 25.64 -2.42
C ASN A 109 3.02 24.24 -3.02
N ILE A 110 3.22 24.16 -4.35
CA ILE A 110 3.24 22.93 -5.14
C ILE A 110 4.19 21.87 -4.55
N PHE A 111 5.31 22.31 -3.95
CA PHE A 111 6.25 21.37 -3.34
C PHE A 111 5.64 20.61 -2.16
N LEU A 112 4.81 21.26 -1.34
CA LEU A 112 4.11 20.61 -0.23
C LEU A 112 3.10 19.58 -0.73
N ASP A 113 2.41 19.91 -1.83
CA ASP A 113 1.44 19.02 -2.45
C ASP A 113 2.12 17.76 -3.00
N VAL A 114 3.27 17.91 -3.64
CA VAL A 114 4.08 16.78 -4.12
C VAL A 114 4.52 15.89 -2.96
N VAL A 115 4.97 16.46 -1.84
CA VAL A 115 5.34 15.68 -0.65
C VAL A 115 4.15 14.90 -0.10
N GLY A 116 2.95 15.52 -0.08
CA GLY A 116 1.71 14.86 0.33
C GLY A 116 1.29 13.71 -0.60
N ILE A 117 1.43 13.87 -1.91
CA ILE A 117 1.15 12.81 -2.88
C ILE A 117 2.17 11.67 -2.73
N VAL A 118 3.46 11.98 -2.64
CA VAL A 118 4.53 10.99 -2.53
C VAL A 118 4.41 10.17 -1.25
N SER A 119 4.01 10.77 -0.13
CA SER A 119 3.80 10.03 1.12
C SER A 119 2.57 9.11 1.05
N LEU A 120 1.46 9.52 0.44
CA LEU A 120 0.33 8.62 0.15
C LEU A 120 0.75 7.44 -0.74
N ILE A 121 1.50 7.70 -1.81
CA ILE A 121 2.00 6.64 -2.71
C ILE A 121 2.91 5.68 -1.95
N SER A 122 3.81 6.19 -1.11
CA SER A 122 4.78 5.39 -0.36
C SER A 122 4.09 4.46 0.64
N VAL A 123 3.09 4.99 1.36
CA VAL A 123 2.26 4.24 2.30
C VAL A 123 1.37 3.21 1.58
N GLY A 124 0.77 3.60 0.46
CA GLY A 124 0.05 2.67 -0.39
C GLY A 124 0.97 1.54 -0.82
N PHE A 125 2.15 1.85 -1.33
CA PHE A 125 3.10 0.83 -1.77
C PHE A 125 3.52 -0.12 -0.64
N LEU A 126 3.66 0.38 0.59
CA LEU A 126 3.88 -0.46 1.78
C LEU A 126 2.75 -1.49 2.00
N GLY A 127 1.49 -1.05 1.96
CA GLY A 127 0.33 -1.94 2.09
C GLY A 127 0.32 -3.03 1.02
N SER A 128 0.59 -2.66 -0.23
CA SER A 128 0.68 -3.61 -1.34
C SER A 128 1.80 -4.62 -1.13
N SER A 129 2.99 -4.17 -0.72
CA SER A 129 4.15 -5.05 -0.51
C SER A 129 3.93 -6.06 0.62
N ILE A 130 3.23 -5.69 1.68
CA ILE A 130 2.83 -6.63 2.74
C ILE A 130 1.89 -7.70 2.16
N ALA A 131 0.86 -7.28 1.39
CA ALA A 131 -0.04 -8.24 0.73
C ALA A 131 0.71 -9.17 -0.24
N THR A 132 1.71 -8.67 -0.97
CA THR A 132 2.55 -9.47 -1.88
C THR A 132 3.43 -10.44 -1.14
N LEU A 133 4.05 -10.03 -0.04
CA LEU A 133 4.88 -10.90 0.79
C LEU A 133 4.10 -12.15 1.24
N PHE A 134 2.83 -11.96 1.63
CA PHE A 134 1.95 -13.03 2.10
C PHE A 134 0.97 -13.54 1.04
N LYS A 135 1.32 -13.47 -0.26
CA LYS A 135 0.57 -14.11 -1.35
C LYS A 135 0.30 -15.61 -1.10
N THR A 136 1.08 -16.29 -0.26
CA THR A 136 0.85 -17.66 0.25
C THR A 136 -0.51 -17.86 0.89
N GLN A 137 -1.16 -16.81 1.41
CA GLN A 137 -2.50 -16.90 2.01
C GLN A 137 -3.53 -17.44 1.01
N TRP A 138 -3.32 -17.18 -0.29
CA TRP A 138 -4.17 -17.67 -1.37
C TRP A 138 -3.62 -18.96 -2.00
N GLN A 139 -2.62 -19.61 -1.41
CA GLN A 139 -1.99 -20.84 -1.93
C GLN A 139 -2.07 -21.98 -0.90
N LYS A 140 -0.97 -22.73 -0.71
CA LYS A 140 -0.92 -23.94 0.13
C LYS A 140 -1.00 -23.65 1.64
N HIS A 141 -0.67 -22.43 2.08
CA HIS A 141 -0.56 -22.08 3.51
C HIS A 141 -1.42 -20.85 3.85
N SER A 142 -2.74 -21.02 3.79
CA SER A 142 -3.72 -19.96 4.04
C SER A 142 -3.57 -19.31 5.42
N SER A 143 -3.55 -20.12 6.48
CA SER A 143 -3.46 -19.64 7.87
C SER A 143 -2.16 -18.86 8.15
N LEU A 144 -1.01 -19.37 7.69
CA LEU A 144 0.28 -18.70 7.87
C LEU A 144 0.34 -17.36 7.13
N GLY A 145 -0.25 -17.28 5.93
CA GLY A 145 -0.33 -16.03 5.18
C GLY A 145 -1.23 -14.98 5.85
N GLN A 146 -2.37 -15.40 6.40
CA GLN A 146 -3.28 -14.51 7.14
C GLN A 146 -2.63 -13.99 8.44
N ILE A 147 -2.05 -14.88 9.24
CA ILE A 147 -1.35 -14.51 10.49
C ILE A 147 -0.17 -13.60 10.17
N GLY A 148 0.64 -13.93 9.15
CA GLY A 148 1.77 -13.12 8.74
C GLY A 148 1.37 -11.71 8.31
N THR A 149 0.27 -11.59 7.54
CA THR A 149 -0.29 -10.28 7.18
C THR A 149 -0.66 -9.48 8.42
N LEU A 150 -1.41 -10.08 9.36
CA LEU A 150 -1.85 -9.40 10.58
C LEU A 150 -0.65 -8.88 11.39
N VAL A 151 0.39 -9.69 11.56
CA VAL A 151 1.61 -9.30 12.28
C VAL A 151 2.29 -8.12 11.59
N PHE A 152 2.44 -8.13 10.26
CA PHE A 152 3.10 -7.05 9.53
C PHE A 152 2.26 -5.77 9.46
N VAL A 153 0.93 -5.89 9.38
CA VAL A 153 0.00 -4.76 9.49
C VAL A 153 0.09 -4.13 10.88
N TYR A 154 0.12 -4.95 11.93
CA TYR A 154 0.31 -4.47 13.29
C TYR A 154 1.65 -3.75 13.46
N LEU A 155 2.75 -4.32 12.95
CA LEU A 155 4.07 -3.68 13.00
C LEU A 155 4.10 -2.34 12.23
N ALA A 156 3.44 -2.28 11.07
CA ALA A 156 3.31 -1.04 10.30
C ALA A 156 2.52 0.06 11.05
N LEU A 157 1.44 -0.31 11.77
CA LEU A 157 0.54 0.62 12.45
C LEU A 157 0.98 0.99 13.87
N SER A 158 1.58 0.06 14.61
CA SER A 158 1.90 0.26 16.02
C SER A 158 3.18 1.06 16.22
N GLY A 159 4.07 1.06 15.22
CA GLY A 159 5.48 1.37 15.45
C GLY A 159 6.10 0.46 16.51
N SER A 160 7.37 0.70 16.82
CA SER A 160 8.09 -0.05 17.84
C SER A 160 7.63 0.35 19.24
N VAL A 161 6.46 -0.13 19.69
CA VAL A 161 6.08 -0.11 21.11
C VAL A 161 7.08 -0.96 21.93
N VAL A 162 7.74 -1.92 21.29
CA VAL A 162 8.75 -2.79 21.90
C VAL A 162 10.15 -2.27 21.57
N ASN A 163 10.88 -1.74 22.56
CA ASN A 163 12.23 -1.15 22.41
C ASN A 163 13.25 -1.97 21.58
N ILE A 164 13.06 -3.28 21.43
CA ILE A 164 13.90 -4.17 20.62
C ILE A 164 13.82 -3.82 19.12
N PHE A 165 12.67 -3.33 18.63
CA PHE A 165 12.52 -2.95 17.23
C PHE A 165 13.00 -1.52 16.93
N LYS A 166 13.43 -0.74 17.93
CA LYS A 166 13.83 0.66 17.77
C LYS A 166 15.04 0.85 16.86
N ASN A 167 16.00 -0.08 16.91
CA ASN A 167 17.16 -0.12 16.00
C ASN A 167 16.77 -0.54 14.58
N ILE A 168 15.78 -1.41 14.47
CA ILE A 168 15.21 -1.89 13.21
C ILE A 168 14.45 -0.74 12.55
N GLU A 169 13.69 0.07 13.30
CA GLU A 169 12.92 1.18 12.73
C GLU A 169 13.75 2.26 12.00
N MET A 170 15.07 2.38 12.24
CA MET A 170 15.94 3.27 11.45
C MET A 170 16.05 2.82 9.99
N ILE A 171 15.89 1.52 9.74
CA ILE A 171 15.87 0.87 8.42
C ILE A 171 14.41 0.66 7.96
N PHE A 172 13.47 0.60 8.91
CA PHE A 172 12.08 0.18 8.71
C PHE A 172 11.10 1.23 9.22
N PRO A 173 10.81 2.32 8.49
CA PRO A 173 9.86 3.32 8.97
C PRO A 173 8.42 2.76 8.96
N PRO A 174 7.74 2.70 10.12
CA PRO A 174 6.33 2.35 10.17
C PRO A 174 5.46 3.55 9.77
N LEU A 175 4.23 3.27 9.38
CA LEU A 175 3.21 4.27 9.13
C LEU A 175 2.96 5.16 10.36
N SER A 176 3.05 4.59 11.56
CA SER A 176 2.94 5.35 12.81
C SER A 176 3.95 6.48 12.94
N ARG A 177 5.19 6.32 12.46
CA ARG A 177 6.20 7.39 12.51
C ARG A 177 5.83 8.57 11.61
N MET A 178 5.19 8.32 10.47
CA MET A 178 4.68 9.40 9.62
C MET A 178 3.56 10.17 10.32
N ILE A 179 2.62 9.45 10.95
CA ILE A 179 1.52 10.06 11.70
C ILE A 179 2.05 10.87 12.89
N VAL A 180 2.96 10.30 13.69
CA VAL A 180 3.56 11.01 14.83
C VAL A 180 4.33 12.24 14.33
N SER A 181 5.09 12.11 13.25
CA SER A 181 5.85 13.23 12.66
C SER A 181 4.94 14.35 12.14
N LEU A 182 3.74 14.03 11.64
CA LEU A 182 2.73 15.01 11.23
C LEU A 182 2.17 15.81 12.40
N HIS A 183 1.94 15.16 13.54
CA HIS A 183 1.42 15.83 14.74
C HIS A 183 2.51 16.57 15.52
N SER A 184 3.75 16.07 15.50
CA SER A 184 4.86 16.67 16.25
C SER A 184 5.54 17.83 15.51
N ASN A 185 5.34 17.96 14.19
CA ASN A 185 5.98 18.99 13.38
C ASN A 185 4.95 19.77 12.57
N SER A 186 5.08 21.09 12.54
CA SER A 186 4.19 21.99 11.78
C SER A 186 4.36 21.93 10.25
N SER A 187 5.27 21.12 9.71
CA SER A 187 5.56 21.13 8.27
C SER A 187 5.59 19.74 7.64
N ILE A 188 4.77 19.58 6.60
CA ILE A 188 4.66 18.39 5.75
C ILE A 188 5.95 18.05 5.02
N VAL A 189 6.84 19.01 4.80
CA VAL A 189 8.15 18.77 4.15
C VAL A 189 8.94 17.68 4.87
N LYS A 190 8.80 17.58 6.20
CA LYS A 190 9.50 16.57 7.00
C LYS A 190 9.01 15.13 6.75
N LEU A 191 7.89 14.95 6.06
CA LEU A 191 7.45 13.63 5.61
C LEU A 191 8.26 13.09 4.44
N LEU A 192 8.88 13.93 3.61
CA LEU A 192 9.62 13.48 2.43
C LEU A 192 10.70 12.42 2.73
N PRO A 193 11.60 12.61 3.73
CA PRO A 193 12.57 11.57 4.07
C PRO A 193 11.89 10.29 4.58
N LEU A 194 10.83 10.40 5.37
CA LEU A 194 10.07 9.24 5.86
C LEU A 194 9.38 8.51 4.71
N ALA A 195 8.83 9.24 3.73
CA ALA A 195 8.22 8.69 2.53
C ALA A 195 9.23 7.92 1.69
N GLY A 196 10.41 8.50 1.44
CA GLY A 196 11.50 7.83 0.74
C GLY A 196 11.94 6.54 1.44
N GLN A 197 12.13 6.57 2.77
CA GLN A 197 12.47 5.37 3.54
C GLN A 197 11.34 4.32 3.48
N THR A 198 10.08 4.73 3.56
CA THR A 198 8.92 3.83 3.53
C THR A 198 8.78 3.16 2.18
N PHE A 199 8.97 3.92 1.10
CA PHE A 199 8.97 3.39 -0.25
C PHE A 199 10.10 2.38 -0.47
N LEU A 200 11.32 2.70 0.00
CA LEU A 200 12.48 1.82 -0.13
C LEU A 200 12.28 0.52 0.66
N TYR A 201 11.73 0.60 1.87
CA TYR A 201 11.36 -0.58 2.65
C TYR A 201 10.30 -1.43 1.93
N ALA A 202 9.22 -0.80 1.45
CA ALA A 202 8.20 -1.49 0.68
C ALA A 202 8.78 -2.17 -0.56
N LEU A 203 9.76 -1.56 -1.23
CA LEU A 203 10.46 -2.15 -2.36
C LEU A 203 11.25 -3.40 -1.95
N ILE A 204 11.98 -3.35 -0.82
CA ILE A 204 12.69 -4.50 -0.26
C ILE A 204 11.72 -5.67 0.02
N LEU A 205 10.58 -5.40 0.69
CA LEU A 205 9.56 -6.42 0.93
C LEU A 205 9.04 -7.05 -0.36
N PHE A 206 8.79 -6.21 -1.36
CA PHE A 206 8.32 -6.65 -2.67
C PHE A 206 9.37 -7.54 -3.36
N VAL A 207 10.65 -7.16 -3.33
CA VAL A 207 11.74 -7.97 -3.90
C VAL A 207 11.92 -9.30 -3.15
N ILE A 208 11.89 -9.30 -1.81
CA ILE A 208 11.96 -10.52 -1.01
C ILE A 208 10.84 -11.48 -1.41
N SER A 209 9.61 -10.98 -1.59
CA SER A 209 8.48 -11.79 -2.04
C SER A 209 8.78 -12.50 -3.37
N TRP A 210 9.42 -11.83 -4.34
CA TRP A 210 9.74 -12.42 -5.65
C TRP A 210 10.66 -13.62 -5.54
N PHE A 211 11.62 -13.59 -4.61
CA PHE A 211 12.53 -14.70 -4.40
C PHE A 211 11.87 -15.88 -3.69
N ILE A 212 10.98 -15.61 -2.73
CA ILE A 212 10.21 -16.65 -2.02
C ILE A 212 9.35 -17.46 -3.00
N TYR A 213 8.63 -16.80 -3.90
CA TYR A 213 7.70 -17.47 -4.81
C TYR A 213 8.35 -18.09 -6.06
N LYS A 214 9.62 -17.77 -6.37
CA LYS A 214 10.32 -18.32 -7.54
C LYS A 214 10.53 -19.84 -7.43
N LYS A 215 10.85 -20.34 -6.22
CA LYS A 215 11.13 -21.77 -5.99
C LYS A 215 9.87 -22.65 -6.06
N ASN A 216 8.70 -22.10 -5.73
CA ASN A 216 7.45 -22.86 -5.63
C ASN A 216 6.74 -23.12 -6.96
N LYS A 217 7.17 -22.54 -8.08
CA LYS A 217 6.51 -22.69 -9.39
C LYS A 217 6.98 -23.93 -10.19
N LYS A 218 7.99 -24.67 -9.70
CA LYS A 218 8.51 -25.90 -10.32
C LYS A 218 7.98 -27.20 -9.69
N SER A 219 7.05 -27.11 -8.74
CA SER A 219 6.39 -28.26 -8.09
C SER A 219 4.97 -28.43 -8.57
#